data_AF-A0A0R2Q602-F1
#
_entry.id   AF-A0A0R2Q602-F1
#
_cell.length_a   1.000
_cell.length_b   1.000
_cell.length_c   1.000
_cell.angle_alpha   90.00
_cell.angle_beta   90.00
_cell.angle_gamma   90.00
#
_symmetry.space_group_name_H-M   'P 1'
#
loop_
_entity.id
_entity.type
_entity.pdbx_description
1 polymer ?
#
loop_
_entity_poly.entity_id
_entity_poly.type
_entity_poly.pdbx_seq_one_letter_code
_entity_poly.pdbx_strand_id
1 'polypeptide(L)'
;MQAGLLHDAFLGYPGDWIPRSRGADDAQLEEAWAALDARGFVGSGRINDNGLAFREQIEDTTNELCEKAWRHLGEQLTLDFVQLIEPIGHRFLARIDATAGENWMPAARDSRRT
;
A
#
# COMPACT_ATOMS: atom_id res chain seq x y z
N MET A 1 0.99 3.87 -11.31
CA MET A 1 0.82 2.49 -11.80
C MET A 1 1.69 1.49 -11.06
N GLN A 2 3.02 1.49 -11.24
CA GLN A 2 3.93 0.52 -10.64
C GLN A 2 3.81 0.38 -9.11
N ALA A 3 3.72 1.49 -8.37
CA ALA A 3 3.54 1.46 -6.91
C ALA A 3 2.26 0.72 -6.48
N GLY A 4 1.19 0.78 -7.29
CA GLY A 4 -0.04 0.05 -7.02
C GLY A 4 0.15 -1.46 -7.16
N LEU A 5 0.85 -1.92 -8.21
CA LEU A 5 1.16 -3.34 -8.42
C LEU A 5 2.09 -3.91 -7.34
N LEU A 6 3.09 -3.12 -6.95
CA LEU A 6 3.98 -3.45 -5.84
C LEU A 6 3.21 -3.57 -4.51
N HIS A 7 2.27 -2.66 -4.26
CA HIS A 7 1.46 -2.70 -3.05
C HIS A 7 0.37 -3.78 -3.09
N ASP A 8 -0.20 -4.09 -4.25
CA ASP A 8 -1.10 -5.25 -4.45
C ASP A 8 -0.38 -6.54 -4.05
N ALA A 9 0.84 -6.73 -4.57
CA ALA A 9 1.67 -7.87 -4.23
C ALA A 9 1.97 -7.94 -2.73
N PHE A 10 2.31 -6.80 -2.11
CA PHE A 10 2.54 -6.71 -0.66
C PHE A 10 1.29 -7.08 0.16
N LEU A 11 0.10 -6.66 -0.24
CA LEU A 11 -1.14 -6.96 0.47
C LEU A 11 -1.70 -8.35 0.16
N GLY A 12 -1.16 -9.05 -0.84
CA GLY A 12 -1.71 -10.32 -1.32
C GLY A 12 -3.02 -10.14 -2.09
N TYR A 13 -3.22 -8.97 -2.70
CA TYR A 13 -4.38 -8.72 -3.54
C TYR A 13 -4.23 -9.39 -4.90
N PRO A 14 -5.34 -9.78 -5.55
CA PRO A 14 -5.27 -10.39 -6.87
C PRO A 14 -4.80 -9.36 -7.91
N GLY A 15 -3.65 -9.63 -8.53
CA GLY A 15 -3.20 -9.02 -9.79
C GLY A 15 -2.96 -7.51 -9.72
N ASP A 16 -3.94 -6.75 -10.22
CA ASP A 16 -3.88 -5.33 -10.57
C ASP A 16 -5.04 -4.50 -9.95
N TRP A 17 -5.60 -4.98 -8.85
CA TRP A 17 -6.76 -4.38 -8.19
C TRP A 17 -6.50 -2.92 -7.76
N ILE A 18 -5.38 -2.61 -7.10
CA ILE A 18 -5.11 -1.24 -6.62
C ILE A 18 -4.97 -0.26 -7.79
N PRO A 19 -4.17 -0.51 -8.84
CA PRO A 19 -4.14 0.39 -9.98
C PRO A 19 -5.50 0.52 -10.68
N ARG A 20 -6.25 -0.57 -10.88
CA ARG A 20 -7.57 -0.51 -11.54
C ARG A 20 -8.59 0.29 -10.74
N SER A 21 -8.63 0.11 -9.42
CA SER A 21 -9.51 0.92 -8.55
C SER A 21 -9.19 2.42 -8.59
N ARG A 22 -7.98 2.79 -9.07
CA ARG A 22 -7.53 4.17 -9.28
C ARG A 22 -7.65 4.63 -10.74
N GLY A 23 -8.37 3.88 -11.58
CA GLY A 23 -8.70 4.26 -12.95
C GLY A 23 -7.69 3.82 -14.01
N ALA A 24 -6.80 2.89 -13.68
CA ALA A 24 -5.89 2.34 -14.67
C ALA A 24 -6.59 1.52 -15.75
N ASP A 25 -6.22 1.76 -17.01
CA ASP A 25 -6.58 0.91 -18.13
C ASP A 25 -5.55 -0.22 -18.38
N ASP A 26 -5.86 -1.10 -19.33
CA ASP A 26 -5.02 -2.27 -19.65
C ASP A 26 -3.66 -1.88 -20.24
N ALA A 27 -3.61 -0.82 -21.04
CA ALA A 27 -2.36 -0.37 -21.67
C ALA A 27 -1.39 0.19 -20.61
N GLN A 28 -1.91 0.98 -19.67
CA GLN A 28 -1.16 1.50 -18.53
C GLN A 28 -0.65 0.38 -17.60
N LEU A 29 -1.40 -0.71 -17.49
CA LEU A 29 -1.01 -1.89 -16.71
C LEU A 29 0.09 -2.68 -17.41
N GLU A 30 -0.04 -2.92 -18.71
CA GLU A 30 0.98 -3.58 -19.53
C GLU A 30 2.32 -2.82 -19.46
N GLU A 31 2.28 -1.50 -19.65
CA GLU A 31 3.46 -0.64 -19.53
C GLU A 31 4.10 -0.74 -18.13
N ALA A 32 3.28 -0.71 -17.08
CA ALA A 32 3.78 -0.78 -15.71
C ALA A 32 4.41 -2.13 -15.36
N TRP A 33 3.82 -3.24 -15.84
CA TRP A 33 4.39 -4.57 -15.68
C TRP A 33 5.69 -4.71 -16.45
N ALA A 34 5.75 -4.25 -17.70
CA ALA A 34 6.96 -4.28 -18.51
C ALA A 34 8.10 -3.46 -17.87
N ALA A 35 7.78 -2.29 -17.32
CA ALA A 35 8.76 -1.46 -16.63
C ALA A 35 9.28 -2.07 -15.32
N LEU A 36 8.44 -2.81 -14.58
CA LEU A 36 8.87 -3.56 -13.39
C LEU A 36 9.70 -4.79 -13.77
N ASP A 37 9.32 -5.48 -14.84
CA ASP A 37 10.05 -6.64 -15.36
C ASP A 37 11.44 -6.25 -15.86
N ALA A 38 11.56 -5.16 -16.61
CA ALA A 38 12.84 -4.60 -17.05
C ALA A 38 13.80 -4.24 -15.90
N ARG A 39 13.26 -4.04 -14.68
CA ARG A 39 14.02 -3.77 -13.45
C ARG A 39 14.34 -5.05 -12.65
N GLY A 40 13.90 -6.22 -13.12
CA GLY A 40 14.09 -7.50 -12.45
C GLY A 40 13.16 -7.70 -11.24
N PHE A 41 12.04 -7.00 -11.18
CA PHE A 41 11.08 -7.07 -10.07
C PHE A 41 9.91 -8.00 -10.32
N VAL A 42 9.87 -8.62 -11.50
CA VAL A 42 8.85 -9.58 -11.90
C VAL A 42 9.51 -10.94 -12.12
N GLY A 43 8.83 -12.01 -11.72
CA GLY A 43 9.23 -13.38 -11.99
C GLY A 43 7.99 -14.26 -12.06
N SER A 44 7.89 -15.13 -13.07
CA SER A 44 6.72 -16.01 -13.27
C SER A 44 5.37 -15.25 -13.28
N GLY A 45 5.34 -14.07 -13.90
CA GLY A 45 4.14 -13.25 -14.04
C GLY A 45 3.63 -12.59 -12.76
N ARG A 46 4.47 -12.48 -11.71
CA ARG A 46 4.15 -11.82 -10.45
C ARG A 46 5.32 -10.98 -9.95
N ILE A 47 5.05 -10.04 -9.05
CA ILE A 47 6.11 -9.35 -8.30
C ILE A 47 6.91 -10.38 -7.51
N ASN A 48 8.23 -10.33 -7.62
CA ASN A 48 9.16 -11.21 -6.91
C ASN A 48 9.69 -10.55 -5.62
N ASP A 49 10.58 -11.25 -4.92
CA ASP A 49 11.15 -10.75 -3.65
C ASP A 49 11.93 -9.44 -3.81
N ASN A 50 12.62 -9.23 -4.93
CA ASN A 50 13.31 -7.96 -5.20
C ASN A 50 12.33 -6.80 -5.36
N GLY A 51 11.19 -7.05 -6.03
CA GLY A 51 10.13 -6.06 -6.15
C GLY A 51 9.51 -5.71 -4.80
N LEU A 52 9.30 -6.70 -3.94
CA LEU A 52 8.80 -6.48 -2.58
C LEU A 52 9.80 -5.71 -1.71
N ALA A 53 11.09 -6.04 -1.81
CA ALA A 53 12.14 -5.28 -1.14
C ALA A 53 12.18 -3.81 -1.63
N PHE A 54 11.99 -3.59 -2.93
CA PHE A 54 11.89 -2.24 -3.49
C PHE A 54 10.65 -1.48 -3.00
N ARG A 55 9.51 -2.16 -2.85
CA ARG A 55 8.33 -1.58 -2.20
C ARG A 55 8.66 -1.11 -0.79
N GLU A 56 9.33 -1.95 -0.01
CA GLU A 56 9.68 -1.63 1.37
C GLU A 56 10.61 -0.42 1.44
N GLN A 57 11.62 -0.38 0.57
CA GLN A 57 12.51 0.76 0.45
C GLN A 57 11.75 2.08 0.15
N ILE A 58 10.75 2.04 -0.74
CA ILE A 58 9.91 3.22 -1.00
C ILE A 58 9.25 3.69 0.29
N GLU A 59 8.75 2.75 1.09
CA GLU A 59 7.94 3.04 2.26
C GLU A 59 8.79 3.57 3.41
N ASP A 60 9.96 2.97 3.64
CA ASP A 60 11.00 3.50 4.52
C ASP A 60 11.38 4.94 4.13
N THR A 61 11.63 5.17 2.85
CA THR A 61 11.97 6.51 2.34
C THR A 61 10.82 7.51 2.59
N THR A 62 9.58 7.09 2.36
CA THR A 62 8.42 7.97 2.63
C THR A 62 8.17 8.19 4.11
N ASN A 63 8.47 7.20 4.97
CA ASN A 63 8.40 7.34 6.42
C ASN A 63 9.41 8.39 6.90
N GLU A 64 10.66 8.33 6.44
CA GLU A 64 11.70 9.33 6.73
C GLU A 64 11.31 10.75 6.28
N LEU A 65 10.65 10.87 5.13
CA LEU A 65 10.19 12.17 4.64
C LEU A 65 8.99 12.72 5.44
N CYS A 66 8.12 11.84 5.93
CA CYS A 66 6.88 12.21 6.61
C CYS A 66 7.03 12.33 8.13
N GLU A 67 8.08 11.76 8.75
CA GLU A 67 8.23 11.74 10.21
C GLU A 67 8.45 13.12 10.84
N LYS A 68 8.87 14.13 10.06
CA LYS A 68 9.24 15.45 10.59
C LYS A 68 8.10 16.11 11.38
N ALA A 69 6.86 15.97 10.94
CA ALA A 69 5.71 16.52 11.66
C ALA A 69 5.52 15.84 13.03
N TRP A 70 5.69 14.51 13.09
CA TRP A 70 5.58 13.72 14.31
C TRP A 70 6.74 14.00 15.27
N ARG A 71 7.96 14.15 14.75
CA ARG A 71 9.12 14.59 15.55
C ARG A 71 8.91 15.97 16.17
N HIS A 72 8.26 16.89 15.46
CA HIS A 72 7.94 18.21 16.00
C HIS A 72 6.85 18.17 17.06
N LEU A 73 5.84 17.31 16.89
CA LEU A 73 4.79 17.07 17.88
C LEU A 73 5.36 16.47 19.18
N GLY A 74 6.37 15.61 19.03
CA GLY A 74 7.00 14.89 20.14
C GLY A 74 6.30 13.58 20.46
N GLU A 75 7.05 12.65 21.08
CA GLU A 75 6.62 11.28 21.32
C GLU A 75 5.35 11.18 22.16
N GLN A 76 5.28 11.87 23.30
CA GLN A 76 4.12 11.78 24.20
C GLN A 76 2.83 12.21 23.51
N LEU A 77 2.82 13.37 22.85
CA LEU A 77 1.62 13.88 22.17
C LEU A 77 1.26 13.04 20.95
N THR A 78 2.25 12.43 20.29
CA THR A 78 2.01 11.48 19.20
C THR A 78 1.31 10.23 19.72
N LEU A 79 1.79 9.64 20.84
CA LEU A 79 1.16 8.48 21.46
C LEU A 79 -0.24 8.80 21.98
N ASP A 80 -0.44 9.95 22.62
CA ASP A 80 -1.75 10.40 23.10
C ASP A 80 -2.74 10.55 21.93
N PHE A 81 -2.28 11.09 20.79
CA PHE A 81 -3.08 11.20 19.56
C PHE A 81 -3.44 9.81 19.00
N VAL A 82 -2.49 8.89 18.94
CA VAL A 82 -2.75 7.51 18.48
C VAL A 82 -3.79 6.84 19.37
N GLN A 83 -3.62 6.90 20.70
CA GLN A 83 -4.57 6.33 21.66
C GLN A 83 -5.98 6.92 21.55
N LEU A 84 -6.08 8.21 21.20
CA LEU A 84 -7.36 8.86 20.98
C LEU A 84 -8.09 8.34 19.73
N ILE A 85 -7.35 8.06 18.65
CA ILE A 85 -7.93 7.78 17.32
C ILE A 85 -8.08 6.27 17.05
N GLU A 86 -7.10 5.45 17.44
CA GLU A 86 -7.04 4.02 17.15
C GLU A 86 -8.33 3.25 17.53
N PRO A 87 -8.97 3.50 18.68
CA PRO A 87 -10.21 2.81 19.05
C PRO A 87 -11.37 3.05 18.09
N ILE A 88 -11.34 4.10 17.28
CA ILE A 88 -12.43 4.44 16.33
C ILE A 88 -12.14 3.90 14.92
N GLY A 89 -10.89 3.55 14.60
CA GLY A 89 -10.47 3.13 13.26
C GLY A 89 -11.31 2.00 12.67
N HIS A 90 -11.61 0.97 13.47
CA HIS A 90 -12.43 -0.17 13.05
C HIS A 90 -13.85 0.23 12.61
N ARG A 91 -14.43 1.30 13.18
CA ARG A 91 -15.78 1.78 12.80
C ARG A 91 -15.76 2.40 11.41
N PHE A 92 -14.68 3.10 11.05
CA PHE A 92 -14.51 3.63 9.70
C PHE A 92 -14.31 2.50 8.69
N LEU A 93 -13.44 1.53 8.99
CA LEU A 93 -13.21 0.37 8.13
C LEU A 93 -14.50 -0.43 7.89
N ALA A 94 -15.26 -0.73 8.95
CA ALA A 94 -16.54 -1.43 8.82
C ALA A 94 -17.54 -0.68 7.91
N ARG A 95 -17.57 0.66 7.98
CA ARG A 95 -18.40 1.48 7.08
C ARG A 95 -17.93 1.36 5.63
N ILE A 96 -16.63 1.42 5.39
CA ILE A 96 -16.03 1.28 4.06
C ILE A 96 -16.34 -0.10 3.47
N ASP A 97 -16.19 -1.16 4.27
CA ASP A 97 -16.50 -2.53 3.86
C ASP A 97 -17.97 -2.62 3.40
N ALA A 98 -18.89 -2.04 4.16
CA ALA A 98 -20.32 -2.03 3.83
C ALA A 98 -20.68 -1.19 2.59
N THR A 99 -19.86 -0.21 2.19
CA THR A 99 -20.20 0.72 1.09
C THR A 99 -19.38 0.56 -0.18
N ALA A 100 -18.14 0.08 -0.06
CA ALA A 100 -17.16 0.06 -1.14
C ALA A 100 -16.50 -1.32 -1.26
N GLY A 101 -16.37 -2.06 -0.16
CA GLY A 101 -15.84 -3.42 -0.10
C GLY A 101 -14.50 -3.52 0.63
N GLU A 102 -14.14 -4.75 1.01
CA GLU A 102 -13.04 -5.07 1.93
C GLU A 102 -11.63 -4.77 1.39
N ASN A 103 -11.50 -4.54 0.09
CA ASN A 103 -10.23 -4.18 -0.52
C ASN A 103 -9.95 -2.66 -0.46
N TRP A 104 -10.96 -1.83 -0.22
CA TRP A 104 -10.81 -0.37 -0.16
C TRP A 104 -10.02 0.09 1.07
N MET A 105 -9.39 1.26 0.94
CA MET A 105 -8.38 1.76 1.87
C MET A 105 -7.24 0.76 2.13
N PRO A 106 -6.51 0.33 1.08
CA PRO A 106 -5.47 -0.70 1.18
C PRO A 106 -4.39 -0.39 2.22
N ALA A 107 -4.04 0.88 2.42
CA ALA A 107 -3.06 1.30 3.42
C ALA A 107 -3.50 1.06 4.88
N ALA A 108 -4.79 0.83 5.13
CA ALA A 108 -5.33 0.52 6.44
C ALA A 108 -5.62 -0.98 6.62
N ARG A 109 -5.15 -1.83 5.70
CA ARG A 109 -5.35 -3.27 5.73
C ARG A 109 -4.07 -4.00 6.07
N ASP A 110 -4.21 -5.08 6.82
CA ASP A 110 -3.14 -6.03 7.02
C ASP A 110 -2.84 -6.80 5.73
N SER A 111 -1.57 -7.15 5.55
CA SER A 111 -1.15 -8.03 4.46
C SER A 111 -1.81 -9.40 4.60
N ARG A 112 -2.33 -9.91 3.48
CA ARG A 112 -2.93 -11.25 3.37
C ARG A 112 -1.97 -12.27 2.75
N ARG A 113 -0.69 -11.92 2.60
CA ARG A 113 0.34 -12.83 2.07
C ARG A 113 0.55 -13.99 3.04
N THR A 114 0.52 -15.21 2.50
CA THR A 114 0.90 -16.45 3.19
C THR A 114 2.35 -16.82 2.89
#